data_AF-A0A1G6XYI8-F1
#
_entry.id   AF-A0A1G6XYI8-F1
#
_cell.length_a   1.000
_cell.length_b   1.000
_cell.length_c   1.000
_cell.angle_alpha   90.00
_cell.angle_beta   90.00
_cell.angle_gamma   90.00
#
_symmetry.space_group_name_H-M   'P 1'
#
loop_
_entity.id
_entity.type
_entity.pdbx_description
1 polymer ?
#
loop_
_entity_poly.entity_id
_entity_poly.type
_entity_poly.pdbx_seq_one_letter_code
_entity_poly.pdbx_strand_id
1 'polypeptide(L)'
;MNIRLSPLLPVLLLFVALCLPRPVTAEPFSPHIERSAYGWIDWDAGLIYGTGRAYLDNNGQAKTKALGAAQLVAAANIVKQAAGLRLDDRRTLERLGGTFTVQLKAFLRYQEHQRQLVLNSSRPYAEVTLVTPLHGIEGLTAQLLTYLRGKPLEWQKFPLPTPSQGRSEQADAPWLVIDARNLSGSQAVQPGLFPKIASRDGRILYDVNRVYQDALQQRGMARYVHSTADLGQLMAQWDDSAWWQQLSPVATAWAAEPRSKRGRYVVARAEQATGLTRTNLVISASDAQRLQTEDAHNELLRQCRVIIVTAAPIGGIEGRRSQPQPLRF
;
A
#
# COMPACT_ATOMS: atom_id res chain seq x y z
N MET A 1 46.20 -40.35 -30.24
CA MET A 1 45.71 -39.14 -30.94
C MET A 1 45.29 -38.15 -29.86
N ASN A 2 46.14 -37.18 -29.55
CA ASN A 2 45.98 -36.28 -28.40
C ASN A 2 45.16 -35.06 -28.81
N ILE A 3 43.95 -34.92 -28.26
CA ILE A 3 43.09 -33.74 -28.47
C ILE A 3 43.60 -32.63 -27.56
N ARG A 4 44.28 -31.63 -28.14
CA ARG A 4 44.63 -30.39 -27.42
C ARG A 4 43.36 -29.54 -27.29
N LEU A 5 42.80 -29.43 -26.08
CA LEU A 5 41.77 -28.45 -25.77
C LEU A 5 42.34 -27.03 -25.92
N SER A 6 41.65 -26.21 -26.70
CA SER A 6 42.00 -24.82 -26.97
C SER A 6 41.82 -23.94 -25.73
N PRO A 7 42.73 -22.99 -25.45
CA PRO A 7 42.69 -22.14 -24.25
C PRO A 7 41.58 -21.07 -24.26
N LEU A 8 40.71 -21.06 -25.27
CA LEU A 8 39.58 -20.12 -25.40
C LEU A 8 38.31 -20.59 -24.65
N LEU A 9 38.22 -21.87 -24.30
CA LEU A 9 37.07 -22.42 -23.56
C LEU A 9 36.89 -21.84 -22.14
N PRO A 10 37.94 -21.63 -21.31
CA PRO A 10 37.76 -21.09 -19.96
C PRO A 10 37.36 -19.60 -19.96
N VAL A 11 37.68 -18.84 -21.02
CA VAL A 11 37.32 -17.42 -21.12
C VAL A 11 35.84 -17.23 -21.47
N LEU A 12 35.28 -18.13 -22.30
CA LEU A 12 33.85 -18.08 -22.66
C LEU A 12 32.94 -18.47 -21.48
N LEU A 13 33.35 -19.41 -20.63
CA LEU A 13 32.61 -19.80 -19.42
C LEU A 13 32.65 -18.73 -18.31
N LEU A 14 33.72 -17.93 -18.24
CA LEU A 14 33.84 -16.83 -17.28
C LEU A 14 32.94 -15.62 -17.65
N PHE A 15 32.71 -15.38 -18.96
CA PHE A 15 31.85 -14.30 -19.43
C PHE A 15 30.35 -14.58 -19.29
N VAL A 16 29.92 -15.85 -19.36
CA VAL A 16 28.50 -16.23 -19.23
C VAL A 16 28.01 -16.11 -17.77
N ALA A 17 28.89 -16.29 -16.78
CA ALA A 17 28.53 -16.16 -15.36
C ALA A 17 28.25 -14.71 -14.90
N LEU A 18 28.74 -13.70 -15.64
CA LEU A 18 28.57 -12.27 -15.31
C LEU A 18 27.27 -11.65 -15.85
N CYS A 19 26.57 -12.33 -16.76
CA CYS A 19 25.32 -11.86 -17.34
C CYS A 19 24.06 -12.56 -16.79
N LEU A 20 24.21 -13.38 -15.74
CA LEU A 20 23.04 -13.92 -15.05
C LEU A 20 22.33 -12.77 -14.32
N PRO A 21 21.07 -12.44 -14.65
CA PRO A 21 20.31 -11.46 -13.89
C PRO A 21 20.30 -11.93 -12.44
N ARG A 22 20.85 -11.12 -11.53
CA ARG A 22 20.74 -11.39 -10.10
C ARG A 22 19.24 -11.45 -9.78
N PRO A 23 18.77 -12.48 -9.06
CA PRO A 23 17.37 -12.53 -8.67
C PRO A 23 17.06 -11.28 -7.88
N VAL A 24 16.21 -10.42 -8.44
CA VAL A 24 15.54 -9.37 -7.67
C VAL A 24 14.62 -10.12 -6.73
N THR A 25 15.08 -10.33 -5.50
CA THR A 25 14.21 -10.89 -4.46
C THR A 25 13.11 -9.87 -4.22
N ALA A 26 11.88 -10.21 -4.64
CA ALA A 26 10.71 -9.38 -4.42
C ALA A 26 10.56 -9.07 -2.92
N GLU A 27 10.02 -7.89 -2.58
CA GLU A 27 9.63 -7.60 -1.19
C GLU A 27 8.76 -8.76 -0.65
N PRO A 28 8.90 -9.16 0.62
CA PRO A 28 8.17 -10.30 1.20
C PRO A 28 6.68 -9.99 1.44
N PHE A 29 6.13 -9.01 0.72
CA PHE A 29 4.83 -8.44 0.91
C PHE A 29 3.99 -8.57 -0.35
N SER A 30 2.71 -8.87 -0.16
CA SER A 30 1.69 -8.79 -1.21
C SER A 30 0.60 -7.79 -0.78
N PRO A 31 -0.09 -7.14 -1.73
CA PRO A 31 -0.98 -6.04 -1.39
C PRO A 31 -2.22 -6.51 -0.61
N HIS A 32 -2.65 -5.72 0.38
CA HIS A 32 -3.96 -5.91 1.01
C HIS A 32 -5.03 -5.31 0.11
N ILE A 33 -5.87 -6.16 -0.48
CA ILE A 33 -6.95 -5.74 -1.37
C ILE A 33 -8.31 -5.88 -0.68
N GLU A 34 -8.99 -4.75 -0.46
CA GLU A 34 -10.37 -4.73 0.03
C GLU A 34 -11.34 -4.66 -1.15
N ARG A 35 -12.19 -5.67 -1.33
CA ARG A 35 -13.16 -5.75 -2.44
C ARG A 35 -14.58 -5.44 -1.99
N SER A 36 -15.36 -4.81 -2.86
CA SER A 36 -16.77 -4.55 -2.66
C SER A 36 -17.54 -4.63 -3.98
N ALA A 37 -18.86 -4.42 -3.95
CA ALA A 37 -19.69 -4.36 -5.16
C ALA A 37 -19.35 -3.16 -6.08
N TYR A 38 -18.60 -2.17 -5.56
CA TYR A 38 -18.26 -0.94 -6.28
C TYR A 38 -16.87 -1.00 -6.94
N GLY A 39 -16.06 -2.03 -6.66
CA GLY A 39 -14.68 -2.15 -7.11
C GLY A 39 -13.77 -2.66 -6.00
N TRP A 40 -12.55 -2.14 -5.92
CA TRP A 40 -11.60 -2.55 -4.88
C TRP A 40 -10.68 -1.41 -4.45
N ILE A 41 -10.08 -1.55 -3.27
CA ILE A 41 -9.06 -0.65 -2.74
C ILE A 41 -7.78 -1.46 -2.58
N ASP A 42 -6.70 -0.99 -3.18
CA ASP A 42 -5.35 -1.47 -2.93
C ASP A 42 -4.71 -0.60 -1.85
N TRP A 43 -4.61 -1.15 -0.64
CA TRP A 43 -4.10 -0.44 0.53
C TRP A 43 -2.58 -0.45 0.64
N ASP A 44 -1.89 -1.18 -0.25
CA ASP A 44 -0.43 -1.15 -0.35
C ASP A 44 0.00 -0.05 -1.33
N ALA A 45 -0.57 -0.06 -2.53
CA ALA A 45 -0.31 0.94 -3.56
C ALA A 45 -1.04 2.28 -3.30
N GLY A 46 -2.01 2.28 -2.38
CA GLY A 46 -2.82 3.45 -2.06
C GLY A 46 -3.74 3.87 -3.20
N LEU A 47 -4.46 2.93 -3.81
CA LEU A 47 -5.30 3.17 -4.98
C LEU A 47 -6.75 2.72 -4.74
N ILE A 48 -7.71 3.53 -5.17
CA ILE A 48 -9.14 3.17 -5.20
C ILE A 48 -9.55 2.90 -6.64
N TYR A 49 -10.14 1.74 -6.88
CA TYR A 49 -10.67 1.33 -8.16
C TYR A 49 -12.20 1.30 -8.11
N GLY A 50 -12.83 1.89 -9.13
CA GLY A 50 -14.26 1.81 -9.35
C GLY A 50 -14.57 1.17 -10.69
N THR A 51 -15.48 0.19 -10.69
CA THR A 51 -15.91 -0.48 -11.92
C THR A 51 -17.32 -0.04 -12.28
N GLY A 52 -17.56 0.27 -13.55
CA GLY A 52 -18.85 0.66 -14.08
C GLY A 52 -19.23 -0.16 -15.30
N ARG A 53 -20.52 -0.49 -15.41
CA ARG A 53 -21.08 -1.25 -16.52
C ARG A 53 -22.29 -0.51 -17.08
N ALA A 54 -22.39 -0.48 -18.41
CA ALA A 54 -23.57 0.06 -19.10
C ALA A 54 -23.91 -0.76 -20.33
N TYR A 55 -25.18 -1.16 -20.45
CA TYR A 55 -25.67 -1.99 -21.54
C TYR A 55 -25.95 -1.17 -22.79
N LEU A 56 -25.70 -1.77 -23.96
CA LEU A 56 -25.84 -1.07 -25.25
C LEU A 56 -27.30 -0.72 -25.55
N ASP A 57 -28.24 -1.62 -25.25
CA ASP A 57 -29.67 -1.41 -25.44
C ASP A 57 -30.21 -0.18 -24.69
N ASN A 58 -29.79 0.01 -23.44
CA ASN A 58 -30.12 1.19 -22.62
C ASN A 58 -29.47 2.49 -23.13
N ASN A 59 -28.53 2.39 -24.07
CA ASN A 59 -27.74 3.51 -24.60
C ASN A 59 -27.92 3.68 -26.11
N GLY A 60 -29.08 3.25 -26.65
CA GLY A 60 -29.45 3.41 -28.06
C GLY A 60 -28.55 2.61 -29.01
N GLN A 61 -28.06 1.46 -28.55
CA GLN A 61 -27.08 0.60 -29.24
C GLN A 61 -25.75 1.28 -29.59
N ALA A 62 -25.49 2.49 -29.06
CA ALA A 62 -24.29 3.25 -29.38
C ALA A 62 -23.15 2.94 -28.42
N LYS A 63 -22.07 2.35 -28.95
CA LYS A 63 -20.86 1.96 -28.17
C LYS A 63 -20.28 3.11 -27.36
N THR A 64 -20.14 4.30 -27.97
CA THR A 64 -19.59 5.48 -27.29
C THR A 64 -20.48 5.96 -26.15
N LYS A 65 -21.81 5.90 -26.31
CA LYS A 65 -22.75 6.27 -25.23
C LYS A 65 -22.66 5.27 -24.08
N ALA A 66 -22.64 3.96 -24.38
CA ALA A 66 -22.46 2.94 -23.37
C ALA A 66 -21.11 3.08 -22.62
N LEU A 67 -20.02 3.37 -23.32
CA LEU A 67 -18.72 3.64 -22.69
C LEU A 67 -18.76 4.85 -21.77
N GLY A 68 -19.34 5.97 -22.22
CA GLY A 68 -19.52 7.16 -21.38
C GLY A 68 -20.38 6.90 -20.15
N ALA A 69 -21.48 6.15 -20.29
CA ALA A 69 -22.33 5.75 -19.17
C ALA A 69 -21.56 4.84 -18.19
N ALA A 70 -20.77 3.87 -18.68
CA ALA A 70 -19.94 3.01 -17.85
C ALA A 70 -18.88 3.82 -17.08
N GLN A 71 -18.25 4.82 -17.71
CA GLN A 71 -17.33 5.75 -17.05
C GLN A 71 -18.00 6.53 -15.92
N LEU A 72 -19.22 7.04 -16.12
CA LEU A 72 -19.97 7.75 -15.08
C LEU A 72 -20.31 6.84 -13.89
N VAL A 73 -20.69 5.59 -14.15
CA VAL A 73 -20.95 4.59 -13.10
C VAL A 73 -19.66 4.27 -12.33
N ALA A 74 -18.54 4.07 -13.03
CA ALA A 74 -17.25 3.81 -12.42
C ALA A 74 -16.81 4.96 -11.49
N ALA A 75 -16.96 6.21 -11.95
CA ALA A 75 -16.63 7.40 -11.16
C ALA A 75 -17.54 7.52 -9.92
N ALA A 76 -18.84 7.27 -10.07
CA ALA A 76 -19.77 7.25 -8.93
C ALA A 76 -19.40 6.16 -7.91
N ASN A 77 -18.93 5.01 -8.39
CA ASN A 77 -18.50 3.90 -7.54
C ASN A 77 -17.20 4.21 -6.79
N ILE A 78 -16.23 4.92 -7.40
CA ILE A 78 -15.07 5.46 -6.66
C ILE A 78 -15.52 6.36 -5.51
N VAL A 79 -16.47 7.27 -5.76
CA VAL A 79 -16.96 8.19 -4.71
C VAL A 79 -17.62 7.42 -3.56
N LYS A 80 -18.40 6.36 -3.86
CA LYS A 80 -18.99 5.49 -2.84
C LYS A 80 -17.92 4.76 -2.01
N GLN A 81 -16.88 4.23 -2.67
CA GLN A 81 -15.75 3.60 -1.98
C GLN A 81 -15.03 4.59 -1.08
N ALA A 82 -14.70 5.78 -1.62
CA ALA A 82 -14.02 6.83 -0.87
C ALA A 82 -14.85 7.27 0.35
N ALA A 83 -16.16 7.48 0.20
CA ALA A 83 -17.03 7.85 1.31
C ALA A 83 -17.06 6.78 2.42
N GLY A 84 -16.94 5.49 2.07
CA GLY A 84 -16.92 4.38 3.01
C GLY A 84 -15.57 4.16 3.72
N LEU A 85 -14.50 4.86 3.33
CA LEU A 85 -13.17 4.67 3.93
C LEU A 85 -13.18 4.97 5.42
N ARG A 86 -12.57 4.06 6.18
CA ARG A 86 -12.29 4.23 7.61
C ARG A 86 -11.27 5.34 7.77
N LEU A 87 -11.68 6.40 8.46
CA LEU A 87 -10.81 7.52 8.77
C LEU A 87 -9.90 7.16 9.95
N ASP A 88 -10.53 6.69 11.02
CA ASP A 88 -9.92 6.38 12.31
C ASP A 88 -10.72 5.27 13.03
N ASP A 89 -10.48 5.14 14.32
CA ASP A 89 -11.09 4.15 15.21
C ASP A 89 -12.60 4.31 15.44
N ARG A 90 -13.23 5.38 14.95
CA ARG A 90 -14.63 5.74 15.24
C ARG A 90 -15.44 6.11 14.00
N ARG A 91 -14.78 6.48 12.88
CA ARG A 91 -15.44 7.17 11.77
C ARG A 91 -15.06 6.64 10.40
N THR A 92 -16.02 6.78 9.49
CA THR A 92 -15.85 6.72 8.05
C THR A 92 -15.90 8.13 7.45
N LEU A 93 -15.41 8.32 6.23
CA LEU A 93 -15.39 9.64 5.58
C LEU A 93 -16.79 10.24 5.39
N GLU A 94 -17.81 9.43 5.12
CA GLU A 94 -19.21 9.86 5.05
C GLU A 94 -19.72 10.52 6.35
N ARG A 95 -19.17 10.15 7.52
CA ARG A 95 -19.55 10.74 8.81
C ARG A 95 -19.04 12.17 8.99
N LEU A 96 -18.21 12.67 8.06
CA LEU A 96 -17.83 14.07 7.99
C LEU A 96 -18.95 14.98 7.43
N GLY A 97 -20.05 14.38 6.95
CA GLY A 97 -21.27 15.07 6.51
C GLY A 97 -21.46 15.10 4.99
N GLY A 98 -22.71 15.29 4.54
CA GLY A 98 -23.08 15.20 3.12
C GLY A 98 -22.37 16.20 2.20
N THR A 99 -21.98 17.38 2.71
CA THR A 99 -21.19 18.37 1.95
C THR A 99 -19.82 17.82 1.54
N PHE A 100 -19.18 17.01 2.39
CA PHE A 100 -17.89 16.41 2.06
C PHE A 100 -18.01 15.42 0.91
N THR A 101 -19.06 14.59 0.87
CA THR A 101 -19.32 13.67 -0.25
C THR A 101 -19.59 14.37 -1.57
N VAL A 102 -20.25 15.55 -1.53
CA VAL A 102 -20.41 16.39 -2.73
C VAL A 102 -19.06 16.93 -3.19
N GLN A 103 -18.21 17.38 -2.26
CA GLN A 103 -16.88 17.87 -2.60
C GLN A 103 -15.98 16.74 -3.13
N LEU A 104 -16.07 15.51 -2.60
CA LEU A 104 -15.35 14.34 -3.13
C LEU A 104 -15.53 14.20 -4.64
N LYS A 105 -16.77 14.37 -5.13
CA LYS A 105 -17.06 14.35 -6.57
C LYS A 105 -16.33 15.45 -7.36
N ALA A 106 -16.13 16.62 -6.76
CA ALA A 106 -15.53 17.77 -7.41
C ALA A 106 -14.00 17.69 -7.50
N PHE A 107 -13.33 17.13 -6.49
CA PHE A 107 -11.87 17.12 -6.42
C PHE A 107 -11.22 15.80 -6.81
N LEU A 108 -11.93 14.66 -6.78
CA LEU A 108 -11.32 13.38 -7.16
C LEU A 108 -10.93 13.40 -8.64
N ARG A 109 -9.66 13.10 -8.90
CA ARG A 109 -9.10 12.92 -10.23
C ARG A 109 -8.98 11.43 -10.51
N TYR A 110 -9.60 10.98 -11.59
CA TYR A 110 -9.61 9.58 -11.98
C TYR A 110 -8.91 9.39 -13.32
N GLN A 111 -8.26 8.25 -13.47
CA GLN A 111 -7.63 7.79 -14.70
C GLN A 111 -8.30 6.48 -15.15
N GLU A 112 -8.34 6.26 -16.46
CA GLU A 112 -8.81 4.97 -16.99
C GLU A 112 -7.75 3.91 -16.74
N HIS A 113 -8.11 2.87 -15.99
CA HIS A 113 -7.25 1.72 -15.76
C HIS A 113 -7.49 0.65 -16.83
N GLN A 114 -8.76 0.40 -17.15
CA GLN A 114 -9.16 -0.58 -18.15
C GLN A 114 -10.50 -0.19 -18.76
N ARG A 115 -10.68 -0.50 -20.05
CA ARG A 115 -11.98 -0.47 -20.73
C ARG A 115 -12.19 -1.72 -21.56
N GLN A 116 -13.43 -2.18 -21.64
CA GLN A 116 -13.81 -3.33 -22.45
C GLN A 116 -15.22 -3.16 -23.02
N LEU A 117 -15.41 -3.65 -24.24
CA LEU A 117 -16.72 -3.81 -24.85
C LEU A 117 -17.02 -5.30 -25.00
N VAL A 118 -18.06 -5.77 -24.34
CA VAL A 118 -18.49 -7.17 -24.37
C VAL A 118 -19.68 -7.29 -25.31
N LEU A 119 -19.42 -7.81 -26.52
CA LEU A 119 -20.43 -7.98 -27.57
C LEU A 119 -21.00 -9.40 -27.63
N ASN A 120 -20.20 -10.40 -27.26
CA ASN A 120 -20.58 -11.82 -27.30
C ASN A 120 -21.34 -12.22 -26.04
N SER A 121 -22.43 -11.52 -25.73
CA SER A 121 -23.31 -11.75 -24.59
C SER A 121 -24.76 -11.53 -24.99
N SER A 122 -25.70 -12.19 -24.31
CA SER A 122 -27.14 -12.01 -24.55
C SER A 122 -27.61 -10.56 -24.40
N ARG A 123 -26.92 -9.77 -23.55
CA ARG A 123 -27.05 -8.32 -23.50
C ARG A 123 -25.67 -7.68 -23.58
N PRO A 124 -25.24 -7.20 -24.76
CA PRO A 124 -23.97 -6.52 -24.93
C PRO A 124 -23.81 -5.30 -23.99
N TYR A 125 -22.61 -5.10 -23.47
CA TYR A 125 -22.31 -3.99 -22.54
C TYR A 125 -20.90 -3.45 -22.69
N ALA A 126 -20.71 -2.20 -22.24
CA ALA A 126 -19.42 -1.61 -21.97
C ALA A 126 -19.09 -1.76 -20.47
N GLU A 127 -17.83 -2.05 -20.17
CA GLU A 127 -17.28 -2.10 -18.82
C GLU A 127 -16.03 -1.23 -18.73
N VAL A 128 -15.95 -0.40 -17.71
CA VAL A 128 -14.84 0.52 -17.49
C VAL A 128 -14.41 0.44 -16.03
N THR A 129 -13.11 0.39 -15.81
CA THR A 129 -12.50 0.53 -14.49
C THR A 129 -11.70 1.83 -14.46
N LEU A 130 -12.05 2.69 -13.52
CA LEU A 130 -11.31 3.91 -13.21
C LEU A 130 -10.49 3.71 -11.94
N VAL A 131 -9.41 4.48 -11.80
CA VAL A 131 -8.55 4.48 -10.62
C VAL A 131 -8.28 5.90 -10.13
N THR A 132 -8.20 6.11 -8.82
CA THR A 132 -7.78 7.36 -8.18
C THR A 132 -6.81 7.06 -7.03
N PRO A 133 -5.82 7.92 -6.76
CA PRO A 133 -4.90 7.71 -5.64
C PRO A 133 -5.46 8.17 -4.28
N LEU A 134 -5.11 7.43 -3.22
CA LEU A 134 -5.41 7.75 -1.81
C LEU A 134 -4.47 8.82 -1.26
N HIS A 135 -3.21 8.79 -1.66
CA HIS A 135 -2.16 9.72 -1.26
C HIS A 135 -1.50 10.35 -2.49
N GLY A 136 -0.49 11.19 -2.29
CA GLY A 136 0.04 12.14 -3.27
C GLY A 136 -0.61 13.52 -3.15
N ILE A 137 -0.01 14.50 -3.83
CA ILE A 137 -0.45 15.91 -3.82
C ILE A 137 -1.90 16.05 -4.32
N GLU A 138 -2.27 15.24 -5.31
CA GLU A 138 -3.64 15.18 -5.85
C GLU A 138 -4.50 14.08 -5.23
N GLY A 139 -3.95 13.32 -4.27
CA GLY A 139 -4.62 12.21 -3.63
C GLY A 139 -5.69 12.64 -2.63
N LEU A 140 -6.59 11.70 -2.33
CA LEU A 140 -7.70 11.91 -1.38
C LEU A 140 -7.24 12.48 -0.03
N THR A 141 -6.12 12.00 0.51
CA THR A 141 -5.60 12.42 1.81
C THR A 141 -5.19 13.90 1.82
N ALA A 142 -4.54 14.39 0.76
CA ALA A 142 -4.16 15.80 0.66
C ALA A 142 -5.39 16.72 0.57
N GLN A 143 -6.39 16.31 -0.21
CA GLN A 143 -7.66 17.03 -0.35
C GLN A 143 -8.45 17.05 0.97
N LEU A 144 -8.48 15.90 1.67
CA LEU A 144 -9.10 15.77 2.99
C LEU A 144 -8.43 16.68 4.02
N LEU A 145 -7.10 16.70 4.10
CA LEU A 145 -6.36 17.59 5.01
C LEU A 145 -6.66 19.06 4.74
N THR A 146 -6.77 19.44 3.46
CA THR A 146 -7.15 20.80 3.05
C THR A 146 -8.57 21.14 3.51
N TYR A 147 -9.53 20.23 3.29
CA TYR A 147 -10.91 20.40 3.75
C TYR A 147 -11.00 20.57 5.27
N LEU A 148 -10.33 19.68 6.00
CA LEU A 148 -10.35 19.67 7.45
C LEU A 148 -9.69 20.93 8.04
N ARG A 149 -8.68 21.52 7.38
CA ARG A 149 -8.04 22.75 7.88
C ARG A 149 -9.02 23.92 7.98
N GLY A 150 -10.00 24.00 7.08
CA GLY A 150 -11.08 25.00 7.12
C GLY A 150 -12.21 24.67 8.09
N LYS A 151 -12.24 23.45 8.64
CA LYS A 151 -13.25 22.95 9.58
C LYS A 151 -12.58 22.00 10.58
N PRO A 152 -11.61 22.48 11.38
CA PRO A 152 -10.86 21.62 12.27
C PRO A 152 -11.85 20.95 13.22
N LEU A 153 -11.99 19.64 13.10
CA LEU A 153 -12.85 18.87 14.00
C LEU A 153 -12.23 18.98 15.41
N GLU A 154 -13.05 19.14 16.45
CA GLU A 154 -12.59 19.43 17.83
C GLU A 154 -11.52 18.47 18.38
N TRP A 155 -11.41 17.28 17.81
CA TRP A 155 -10.53 16.20 18.25
C TRP A 155 -9.31 15.98 17.31
N GLN A 156 -9.21 16.74 16.23
CA GLN A 156 -8.16 16.55 15.23
C GLN A 156 -7.08 17.62 15.38
N LYS A 157 -5.96 17.22 15.99
CA LYS A 157 -4.72 17.97 15.91
C LYS A 157 -4.08 17.66 14.55
N PHE A 158 -3.71 18.70 13.81
CA PHE A 158 -3.12 18.57 12.48
C PHE A 158 -1.73 17.94 12.54
N PRO A 159 -1.26 17.34 11.42
CA PRO A 159 0.13 16.90 11.30
C PRO A 159 1.09 18.06 11.53
N LEU A 160 2.30 17.71 11.95
CA LEU A 160 3.40 18.63 12.18
C LEU A 160 3.80 19.30 10.86
N PRO A 161 4.15 20.60 10.88
CA PRO A 161 4.75 21.24 9.71
C PRO A 161 6.09 20.56 9.39
N THR A 162 6.41 20.46 8.10
CA THR A 162 7.71 19.93 7.66
C THR A 162 8.82 20.90 8.08
N PRO A 163 9.90 20.43 8.73
CA PRO A 163 11.02 21.28 9.10
C PRO A 163 11.64 21.96 7.88
N SER A 164 11.88 23.27 7.95
CA SER A 164 12.38 24.10 6.83
C SER A 164 13.86 23.88 6.48
N GLN A 165 14.62 23.14 7.29
CA GLN A 165 16.05 22.91 7.07
C GLN A 165 16.37 21.43 6.85
N GLY A 166 16.88 21.12 5.65
CA GLY A 166 17.98 20.17 5.38
C GLY A 166 17.82 18.69 5.75
N ARG A 167 16.74 18.28 6.40
CA ARG A 167 16.48 16.86 6.67
C ARG A 167 15.90 16.22 5.42
N SER A 168 16.79 15.86 4.50
CA SER A 168 16.45 14.92 3.44
C SER A 168 15.85 13.68 4.07
N GLU A 169 14.72 13.19 3.56
CA GLU A 169 14.29 11.81 3.83
C GLU A 169 15.55 10.93 3.67
N GLN A 170 16.01 10.33 4.76
CA GLN A 170 17.09 9.37 4.66
C GLN A 170 16.52 8.20 3.88
N ALA A 171 16.91 8.08 2.61
CA ALA A 171 16.45 6.99 1.75
C ALA A 171 16.68 5.62 2.41
N ASP A 172 17.73 5.53 3.23
CA ASP A 172 18.17 4.34 3.96
C ASP A 172 17.53 4.18 5.36
N ALA A 173 16.62 5.08 5.76
CA ALA A 173 15.90 4.96 7.02
C ALA A 173 15.00 3.70 7.01
N PRO A 174 14.97 2.94 8.13
CA PRO A 174 14.21 1.72 8.20
C PRO A 174 12.70 1.97 8.15
N TRP A 175 11.96 0.93 7.80
CA TRP A 175 10.51 0.89 7.91
C TRP A 175 10.10 0.14 9.17
N LEU A 176 9.11 0.65 9.90
CA LEU A 176 8.42 -0.12 10.93
C LEU A 176 7.48 -1.12 10.27
N VAL A 177 7.65 -2.40 10.59
CA VAL A 177 6.72 -3.47 10.23
C VAL A 177 6.00 -3.91 11.50
N ILE A 178 4.68 -3.75 11.53
CA ILE A 178 3.84 -4.31 12.58
C ILE A 178 3.19 -5.59 12.09
N ASP A 179 3.61 -6.72 12.66
CA ASP A 179 2.97 -8.00 12.40
C ASP A 179 1.68 -8.13 13.22
N ALA A 180 0.54 -7.99 12.56
CA ALA A 180 -0.79 -8.13 13.14
C ALA A 180 -1.52 -9.39 12.64
N ARG A 181 -0.81 -10.36 12.04
CA ARG A 181 -1.41 -11.59 11.50
C ARG A 181 -1.98 -12.50 12.58
N ASN A 182 -1.48 -12.40 13.81
CA ASN A 182 -2.02 -13.09 14.98
C ASN A 182 -3.43 -12.59 15.37
N LEU A 183 -3.83 -11.41 14.90
CA LEU A 183 -5.15 -10.84 15.12
C LEU A 183 -6.05 -11.25 13.94
N SER A 184 -6.96 -12.20 14.17
CA SER A 184 -7.82 -12.76 13.12
C SER A 184 -9.32 -12.65 13.44
N GLY A 185 -10.17 -12.88 12.45
CA GLY A 185 -11.63 -12.83 12.60
C GLY A 185 -12.14 -11.49 13.15
N SER A 186 -12.90 -11.54 14.25
CA SER A 186 -13.43 -10.35 14.93
C SER A 186 -12.35 -9.50 15.64
N GLN A 187 -11.11 -9.99 15.73
CA GLN A 187 -9.98 -9.26 16.29
C GLN A 187 -9.05 -8.67 15.22
N ALA A 188 -9.25 -9.01 13.94
CA ALA A 188 -8.39 -8.55 12.86
C ALA A 188 -8.37 -7.02 12.74
N VAL A 189 -7.16 -6.47 12.60
CA VAL A 189 -6.96 -5.06 12.24
C VAL A 189 -7.62 -4.78 10.90
N GLN A 190 -8.25 -3.61 10.78
CA GLN A 190 -8.84 -3.14 9.53
C GLN A 190 -8.00 -1.97 8.99
N PRO A 191 -7.81 -1.88 7.66
CA PRO A 191 -7.17 -0.72 7.06
C PRO A 191 -7.93 0.58 7.36
N GLY A 192 -7.18 1.66 7.62
CA GLY A 192 -7.72 2.99 7.85
C GLY A 192 -6.74 4.06 7.40
N LEU A 193 -7.24 5.27 7.16
CA LEU A 193 -6.41 6.39 6.71
C LEU A 193 -5.47 6.89 7.82
N PHE A 194 -5.98 6.97 9.06
CA PHE A 194 -5.25 7.49 10.22
C PHE A 194 -5.20 6.48 11.37
N PRO A 195 -4.50 5.34 11.20
CA PRO A 195 -4.29 4.39 12.29
C PRO A 195 -3.45 5.00 13.41
N LYS A 196 -3.65 4.52 14.63
CA LYS A 196 -2.81 4.85 15.79
C LYS A 196 -2.04 3.63 16.25
N ILE A 197 -0.82 3.85 16.74
CA ILE A 197 -0.03 2.81 17.40
C ILE A 197 0.23 3.27 18.83
N ALA A 198 -0.17 2.44 19.77
CA ALA A 198 0.04 2.65 21.20
C ALA A 198 0.84 1.49 21.80
N SER A 199 1.54 1.78 22.87
CA SER A 199 2.10 0.77 23.76
C SER A 199 1.02 0.23 24.69
N ARG A 200 1.21 -0.98 25.23
CA ARG A 200 0.29 -1.65 26.18
C ARG A 200 -0.02 -0.81 27.43
N ASP A 201 0.90 0.04 27.85
CA ASP A 201 0.73 0.99 28.95
C ASP A 201 -0.14 2.22 28.59
N GLY A 202 -0.67 2.29 27.36
CA GLY A 202 -1.52 3.37 26.87
C GLY A 202 -0.77 4.54 26.23
N ARG A 203 0.56 4.48 26.17
CA ARG A 203 1.37 5.55 25.57
C ARG A 203 1.23 5.55 24.05
N ILE A 204 0.75 6.67 23.49
CA ILE A 204 0.64 6.86 22.03
C ILE A 204 2.02 7.09 21.41
N LEU A 205 2.41 6.22 20.48
CA LEU A 205 3.66 6.28 19.74
C LEU A 205 3.47 6.90 18.37
N TYR A 206 2.37 6.54 17.69
CA TYR A 206 2.04 6.98 16.34
C TYR A 206 0.60 7.48 16.27
N ASP A 207 0.42 8.70 15.76
CA ASP A 207 -0.87 9.37 15.57
C ASP A 207 -0.68 10.49 14.51
N VAL A 208 -1.76 10.91 13.86
CA VAL A 208 -1.76 11.88 12.76
C VAL A 208 -1.16 13.23 13.15
N ASN A 209 -1.20 13.59 14.43
CA ASN A 209 -0.64 14.85 14.95
C ASN A 209 0.85 14.76 15.33
N ARG A 210 1.49 13.62 15.09
CA ARG A 210 2.91 13.37 15.38
C ARG A 210 3.73 13.16 14.11
N VAL A 211 3.11 13.21 12.93
CA VAL A 211 3.76 12.99 11.64
C VAL A 211 3.94 14.29 10.87
N TYR A 212 4.92 14.34 9.96
CA TYR A 212 5.10 15.47 9.06
C TYR A 212 4.04 15.46 7.97
N GLN A 213 3.52 16.65 7.65
CA GLN A 213 2.47 16.81 6.67
C GLN A 213 2.87 16.29 5.27
N ASP A 214 4.09 16.56 4.81
CA ASP A 214 4.52 16.15 3.46
C ASP A 214 4.66 14.63 3.37
N ALA A 215 5.19 13.98 4.41
CA ALA A 215 5.27 12.52 4.47
C ALA A 215 3.88 11.89 4.45
N LEU A 216 2.94 12.41 5.26
CA LEU A 216 1.55 11.98 5.26
C LEU A 216 0.88 12.17 3.89
N GLN A 217 1.10 13.32 3.24
CA GLN A 217 0.53 13.59 1.93
C GLN A 217 1.11 12.68 0.87
N GLN A 218 2.41 12.42 0.85
CA GLN A 218 3.06 11.63 -0.20
C GLN A 218 2.83 10.13 -0.04
N ARG A 219 2.91 9.62 1.19
CA ARG A 219 2.98 8.19 1.51
C ARG A 219 1.70 7.63 2.15
N GLY A 220 0.87 8.48 2.75
CA GLY A 220 -0.17 8.05 3.69
C GLY A 220 0.42 7.61 5.04
N MET A 221 -0.42 7.33 6.04
CA MET A 221 0.06 6.94 7.37
C MET A 221 0.65 5.53 7.44
N ALA A 222 0.14 4.58 6.64
CA ALA A 222 0.60 3.20 6.65
C ALA A 222 0.26 2.50 5.33
N ARG A 223 1.13 1.58 4.93
CA ARG A 223 0.84 0.54 3.93
C ARG A 223 0.21 -0.65 4.62
N TYR A 224 -0.82 -1.27 4.02
CA TYR A 224 -1.38 -2.53 4.51
C TYR A 224 -1.06 -3.65 3.53
N VAL A 225 -0.49 -4.73 4.05
CA VAL A 225 0.03 -5.83 3.24
C VAL A 225 -0.28 -7.18 3.87
N HIS A 226 -0.16 -8.22 3.07
CA HIS A 226 -0.03 -9.60 3.52
C HIS A 226 1.43 -10.04 3.40
N SER A 227 1.81 -11.04 4.19
CA SER A 227 3.13 -11.67 4.09
C SER A 227 3.04 -13.13 4.46
N THR A 228 3.74 -13.98 3.70
CA THR A 228 4.01 -15.38 4.03
C THR A 228 5.32 -15.55 4.81
N ALA A 229 6.17 -14.52 4.87
CA ALA A 229 7.43 -14.57 5.59
C ALA A 229 7.18 -14.62 7.10
N ASP A 230 7.91 -15.45 7.84
CA ASP A 230 7.82 -15.46 9.29
C ASP A 230 8.48 -14.20 9.90
N LEU A 231 8.26 -13.96 11.20
CA LEU A 231 8.81 -12.80 11.90
C LEU A 231 10.35 -12.80 11.85
N GLY A 232 10.98 -13.97 11.94
CA GLY A 232 12.43 -14.13 11.89
C GLY A 232 12.99 -13.76 10.53
N GLN A 233 12.30 -14.09 9.42
CA GLN A 233 12.68 -13.72 8.06
C GLN A 233 12.54 -12.21 7.81
N LEU A 234 11.46 -11.60 8.29
CA LEU A 234 11.27 -10.14 8.25
C LEU A 234 12.34 -9.41 9.07
N MET A 235 12.74 -9.99 10.20
CA MET A 235 13.83 -9.48 11.03
C MET A 235 15.21 -9.77 10.44
N ALA A 236 15.42 -10.88 9.74
CA ALA A 236 16.71 -11.29 9.17
C ALA A 236 17.14 -10.43 7.98
N GLN A 237 16.20 -9.71 7.34
CA GLN A 237 16.54 -8.63 6.41
C GLN A 237 17.31 -7.45 7.08
N TRP A 238 17.59 -7.55 8.38
CA TRP A 238 18.49 -6.69 9.16
C TRP A 238 19.98 -7.04 9.02
N ASP A 239 20.35 -8.28 8.66
CA ASP A 239 21.75 -8.75 8.81
C ASP A 239 22.52 -8.74 7.49
N ASP A 240 22.93 -7.55 7.05
CA ASP A 240 24.10 -7.40 6.16
C ASP A 240 25.37 -7.27 7.03
N SER A 241 25.67 -8.29 7.83
CA SER A 241 27.04 -8.47 8.31
C SER A 241 27.93 -8.83 7.12
N ALA A 242 28.52 -7.78 6.56
CA ALA A 242 29.49 -7.76 5.49
C ALA A 242 30.84 -8.42 5.86
N TRP A 243 30.83 -9.61 6.47
CA TRP A 243 32.06 -10.35 6.79
C TRP A 243 32.54 -11.23 5.63
N TRP A 244 31.63 -11.66 4.74
CA TRP A 244 32.02 -12.40 3.53
C TRP A 244 32.65 -11.51 2.43
N GLN A 245 32.55 -10.18 2.51
CA GLN A 245 33.21 -9.27 1.57
C GLN A 245 34.69 -9.03 1.88
N GLN A 246 35.20 -9.47 3.04
CA GLN A 246 36.63 -9.39 3.38
C GLN A 246 37.48 -10.53 2.77
N LEU A 247 36.89 -11.45 1.99
CA LEU A 247 37.61 -12.59 1.39
C LEU A 247 37.82 -12.52 -0.12
N SER A 248 37.62 -11.36 -0.77
CA SER A 248 37.98 -11.20 -2.19
C SER A 248 38.80 -9.93 -2.43
N PRO A 249 40.12 -10.04 -2.68
CA PRO A 249 40.97 -8.87 -2.95
C PRO A 249 40.85 -8.29 -4.37
N VAL A 250 39.91 -8.75 -5.22
CA VAL A 250 40.02 -8.52 -6.69
C VAL A 250 38.83 -7.77 -7.31
N ALA A 251 37.82 -7.34 -6.54
CA ALA A 251 36.57 -6.84 -7.12
C ALA A 251 36.21 -5.36 -6.82
N THR A 252 37.18 -4.48 -6.58
CA THR A 252 36.88 -3.05 -6.36
C THR A 252 37.67 -2.15 -7.30
N ALA A 253 37.12 -1.94 -8.51
CA ALA A 253 37.37 -0.68 -9.22
C ALA A 253 36.29 -0.29 -10.26
N TRP A 254 35.42 -1.17 -10.77
CA TRP A 254 34.57 -0.83 -11.94
C TRP A 254 33.07 -1.15 -11.83
N ALA A 255 32.55 -1.55 -10.66
CA ALA A 255 31.12 -1.82 -10.48
C ALA A 255 30.44 -0.70 -9.67
N ALA A 256 30.37 0.50 -10.25
CA ALA A 256 29.47 1.56 -9.77
C ALA A 256 28.12 1.43 -10.49
N GLU A 257 27.37 0.38 -10.17
CA GLU A 257 25.93 0.31 -10.47
C GLU A 257 25.13 0.62 -9.20
N PRO A 258 23.98 1.29 -9.30
CA PRO A 258 23.17 1.63 -8.13
C PRO A 258 22.65 0.33 -7.50
N ARG A 259 23.24 -0.03 -6.35
CA ARG A 259 22.72 -1.09 -5.49
C ARG A 259 21.23 -0.80 -5.25
N SER A 260 20.35 -1.70 -5.69
CA SER A 260 18.95 -1.73 -5.25
C SER A 260 18.95 -1.77 -3.72
N LYS A 261 18.70 -0.61 -3.09
CA LYS A 261 18.84 -0.39 -1.65
C LYS A 261 17.79 -1.26 -0.93
N ARG A 262 18.27 -2.29 -0.25
CA ARG A 262 17.46 -3.16 0.61
C ARG A 262 16.84 -2.31 1.71
N GLY A 263 15.52 -2.37 1.88
CA GLY A 263 14.85 -1.70 3.00
C GLY A 263 15.17 -2.42 4.31
N ARG A 264 15.68 -1.69 5.32
CA ARG A 264 15.86 -2.20 6.69
C ARG A 264 14.52 -2.19 7.42
N TYR A 265 14.18 -3.24 8.16
CA TYR A 265 12.90 -3.32 8.90
C TYR A 265 13.08 -3.31 10.41
N VAL A 266 12.34 -2.46 11.12
CA VAL A 266 12.12 -2.55 12.57
C VAL A 266 10.80 -3.30 12.77
N VAL A 267 10.86 -4.51 13.32
CA VAL A 267 9.67 -5.39 13.43
C VAL A 267 9.12 -5.39 14.85
N ALA A 268 7.81 -5.17 14.99
CA ALA A 268 7.05 -5.28 16.23
C ALA A 268 5.82 -6.18 16.02
N ARG A 269 5.34 -6.85 17.07
CA ARG A 269 4.10 -7.63 17.01
C ARG A 269 2.94 -6.84 17.59
N ALA A 270 1.80 -6.84 16.90
CA ALA A 270 0.56 -6.31 17.46
C ALA A 270 -0.03 -7.30 18.47
N GLU A 271 -0.38 -6.80 19.64
CA GLU A 271 -1.03 -7.58 20.69
C GLU A 271 -2.55 -7.43 20.61
N GLN A 272 -3.04 -6.27 20.15
CA GLN A 272 -4.46 -5.98 20.00
C GLN A 272 -4.72 -5.03 18.83
N ALA A 273 -5.89 -5.16 18.22
CA ALA A 273 -6.50 -4.12 17.39
C ALA A 273 -7.62 -3.47 18.21
N THR A 274 -7.60 -2.15 18.34
CA THR A 274 -8.53 -1.39 19.18
C THR A 274 -9.31 -0.37 18.37
N GLY A 275 -10.39 0.16 18.96
CA GLY A 275 -11.32 1.03 18.27
C GLY A 275 -12.57 0.32 17.76
N LEU A 276 -13.64 1.08 17.52
CA LEU A 276 -14.89 0.56 16.95
C LEU A 276 -14.66 -0.03 15.56
N THR A 277 -13.79 0.60 14.76
CA THR A 277 -13.42 0.14 13.41
C THR A 277 -12.19 -0.74 13.38
N ARG A 278 -11.53 -0.99 14.53
CA ARG A 278 -10.31 -1.83 14.69
C ARG A 278 -9.13 -1.38 13.83
N THR A 279 -8.92 -0.08 13.68
CA THR A 279 -7.81 0.50 12.91
C THR A 279 -6.56 0.77 13.74
N ASN A 280 -6.68 0.84 15.08
CA ASN A 280 -5.57 1.15 15.97
C ASN A 280 -4.89 -0.13 16.45
N LEU A 281 -3.58 -0.08 16.67
CA LEU A 281 -2.76 -1.21 17.10
C LEU A 281 -2.14 -0.93 18.47
N VAL A 282 -2.11 -1.97 19.30
CA VAL A 282 -1.37 -1.96 20.57
C VAL A 282 -0.19 -2.92 20.45
N ILE A 283 1.00 -2.47 20.80
CA ILE A 283 2.23 -3.27 20.85
C ILE A 283 2.73 -3.43 22.29
N SER A 284 3.62 -4.39 22.50
CA SER A 284 4.24 -4.63 23.81
C SER A 284 5.06 -3.43 24.28
N ALA A 285 5.23 -3.26 25.60
CA ALA A 285 6.04 -2.18 26.16
C ALA A 285 7.52 -2.29 25.74
N SER A 286 8.04 -3.52 25.60
CA SER A 286 9.40 -3.77 25.11
C SER A 286 9.56 -3.36 23.65
N ASP A 287 8.62 -3.72 22.77
CA ASP A 287 8.63 -3.27 21.38
C ASP A 287 8.50 -1.75 21.26
N ALA A 288 7.66 -1.14 22.10
CA ALA A 288 7.52 0.31 22.15
C ALA A 288 8.83 1.01 22.53
N GLN A 289 9.59 0.47 23.48
CA GLN A 289 10.89 1.02 23.86
C GLN A 289 11.91 0.87 22.73
N ARG A 290 12.01 -0.31 22.10
CA ARG A 290 12.90 -0.53 20.93
C ARG A 290 12.57 0.43 19.79
N LEU A 291 11.28 0.56 19.46
CA LEU A 291 10.79 1.45 18.41
C LEU A 291 11.16 2.90 18.69
N GLN A 292 11.05 3.37 19.93
CA GLN A 292 11.44 4.73 20.28
C GLN A 292 12.92 5.00 20.13
N THR A 293 13.77 4.05 20.51
CA THR A 293 15.21 4.16 20.28
C THR A 293 15.51 4.30 18.79
N GLU A 294 14.90 3.46 17.95
CA GLU A 294 15.07 3.54 16.49
C GLU A 294 14.49 4.83 15.89
N ASP A 295 13.29 5.25 16.32
CA ASP A 295 12.63 6.47 15.83
C ASP A 295 13.38 7.74 16.22
N ALA A 296 14.02 7.78 17.40
CA ALA A 296 14.81 8.93 17.84
C ALA A 296 15.97 9.25 16.88
N HIS A 297 16.51 8.24 16.19
CA HIS A 297 17.60 8.41 15.23
C HIS A 297 17.12 8.56 13.78
N ASN A 298 16.03 7.86 13.41
CA ASN A 298 15.61 7.74 12.01
C ASN A 298 14.33 8.53 11.66
N GLU A 299 13.59 9.01 12.67
CA GLU A 299 12.27 9.66 12.53
C GLU A 299 11.26 8.86 11.68
N LEU A 300 11.38 7.53 11.68
CA LEU A 300 10.60 6.66 10.82
C LEU A 300 9.09 6.80 11.04
N LEU A 301 8.65 7.06 12.27
CA LEU A 301 7.25 7.34 12.59
C LEU A 301 6.85 8.70 12.03
N ARG A 302 7.62 9.75 12.26
CA ARG A 302 7.28 11.09 11.75
C ARG A 302 7.22 11.15 10.21
N GLN A 303 8.00 10.29 9.56
CA GLN A 303 8.08 10.14 8.10
C GLN A 303 7.09 9.12 7.53
N CYS A 304 6.13 8.64 8.33
CA CYS A 304 5.10 7.67 7.93
C CYS A 304 5.66 6.36 7.32
N ARG A 305 6.85 5.92 7.75
CA ARG A 305 7.47 4.67 7.29
C ARG A 305 6.91 3.48 8.07
N VAL A 306 5.62 3.20 7.87
CA VAL A 306 4.89 2.16 8.59
C VAL A 306 4.25 1.18 7.60
N ILE A 307 4.49 -0.11 7.82
CA ILE A 307 3.89 -1.24 7.13
C ILE A 307 3.12 -2.05 8.18
N ILE A 308 1.84 -2.31 7.94
CA ILE A 308 1.00 -3.14 8.80
C ILE A 308 0.71 -4.44 8.05
N VAL A 309 1.21 -5.55 8.59
CA VAL A 309 0.96 -6.88 8.03
C VAL A 309 -0.33 -7.44 8.63
N THR A 310 -1.36 -7.58 7.79
CA THR A 310 -2.66 -8.08 8.22
C THR A 310 -2.78 -9.58 7.93
N ALA A 311 -3.60 -10.29 8.72
CA ALA A 311 -3.99 -11.66 8.38
C ALA A 311 -4.55 -11.70 6.94
N ALA A 312 -4.12 -12.69 6.15
CA ALA A 312 -4.76 -12.94 4.87
C ALA A 312 -6.22 -13.33 5.11
N PRO A 313 -7.18 -12.89 4.27
CA PRO A 313 -8.54 -13.39 4.36
C PRO A 313 -8.51 -14.92 4.28
N ILE A 314 -9.10 -15.59 5.29
CA ILE A 314 -9.21 -17.05 5.36
C ILE A 314 -10.21 -17.46 4.27
N GLY A 315 -9.70 -17.62 3.05
CA GLY A 315 -10.50 -17.80 1.84
C GLY A 315 -9.59 -17.56 0.65
N GLY A 316 -8.84 -18.59 0.28
CA GLY A 316 -7.79 -18.54 -0.74
C GLY A 316 -8.19 -17.78 -1.99
N ILE A 317 -7.37 -16.80 -2.37
CA ILE A 317 -7.40 -16.19 -3.70
C ILE A 317 -6.57 -17.06 -4.66
N GLU A 318 -6.79 -18.38 -4.60
CA GLU A 318 -6.43 -19.33 -5.64
C GLU A 318 -7.72 -20.03 -6.04
N GLY A 319 -8.48 -19.35 -6.89
CA GLY A 319 -9.82 -19.79 -7.26
C GLY A 319 -10.36 -19.02 -8.44
N ARG A 320 -9.88 -19.38 -9.64
CA ARG A 320 -10.58 -19.25 -10.93
C ARG A 320 -10.73 -17.80 -11.45
N ARG A 321 -10.02 -17.49 -12.54
CA ARG A 321 -10.49 -16.52 -13.54
C ARG A 321 -11.92 -16.93 -13.91
N SER A 322 -12.92 -16.27 -13.36
CA SER A 322 -14.30 -16.37 -13.82
C SER A 322 -14.38 -15.69 -15.18
N GLN A 323 -14.13 -16.48 -16.24
CA GLN A 323 -14.90 -16.25 -17.47
C GLN A 323 -16.39 -16.30 -17.07
N PRO A 324 -17.21 -15.30 -17.45
CA PRO A 324 -18.62 -15.34 -17.15
C PRO A 324 -19.25 -16.52 -17.90
N GLN A 325 -19.67 -17.55 -17.16
CA GLN A 325 -20.58 -18.57 -17.68
C GLN A 325 -21.93 -17.90 -17.97
N PRO A 326 -22.49 -18.05 -19.17
CA PRO A 326 -23.84 -17.57 -19.44
C PRO A 326 -24.85 -18.40 -18.61
N LEU A 327 -25.72 -17.69 -17.89
CA LEU A 327 -26.89 -18.29 -17.24
C LEU A 327 -27.73 -18.97 -18.33
N ARG A 328 -27.90 -20.28 -18.21
CA ARG A 328 -28.94 -21.02 -18.94
C ARG A 328 -30.28 -20.71 -18.28
N PHE A 329 -31.14 -19.99 -19.00
CA PHE A 329 -32.58 -20.13 -18.91
C PHE A 329 -33.08 -20.45 -20.30
#